data_AF-X1LD42-F1
#
_entry.id   AF-X1LD42-F1
#
_cell.length_a   1.000
_cell.length_b   1.000
_cell.length_c   1.000
_cell.angle_alpha   90.00
_cell.angle_beta   90.00
_cell.angle_gamma   90.00
#
_symmetry.space_group_name_H-M   'P 1'
#
loop_
_entity.id
_entity.type
_entity.pdbx_description
1 polymer ?
#
loop_
_entity_poly.entity_id
_entity_poly.type
_entity_poly.pdbx_seq_one_letter_code
_entity_poly.pdbx_strand_id
1 'polypeptide(L)'
;NLFSKKTSRLLRVLLISPKRKWTQVKLSKESKVSIGLTNRAIKKLYNLEYIDYDEDKKISLKNPTKLLDLWREKYTYLNNKVVGYYSALSKVEFE
;
A
#
# COMPACT_ATOMS: atom_id res chain seq x y z
N ASN A 1 12.55 -0.52 -2.81
CA ASN A 1 11.97 0.77 -2.36
C ASN A 1 10.60 0.52 -1.72
N LEU A 2 10.31 1.14 -0.57
CA LEU A 2 9.05 0.95 0.19
C LEU A 2 7.81 1.44 -0.57
N PHE A 3 7.98 2.50 -1.38
CA PHE A 3 6.89 3.10 -2.17
C PHE A 3 6.93 2.69 -3.65
N SER A 4 7.50 1.52 -3.96
CA SER A 4 7.46 0.98 -5.33
C SER A 4 6.05 0.54 -5.72
N LYS A 5 5.75 0.44 -7.03
CA LYS A 5 4.46 -0.05 -7.56
C LYS A 5 4.01 -1.39 -6.97
N LYS A 6 4.95 -2.29 -6.64
CA LYS A 6 4.61 -3.59 -6.03
C LYS A 6 4.33 -3.43 -4.54
N THR A 7 5.20 -2.75 -3.81
CA THR A 7 5.06 -2.59 -2.35
C THR A 7 3.92 -1.64 -1.95
N SER A 8 3.55 -0.68 -2.81
CA SER A 8 2.41 0.21 -2.57
C SER A 8 1.07 -0.52 -2.45
N ARG A 9 0.92 -1.69 -3.08
CA ARG A 9 -0.26 -2.56 -2.89
C ARG A 9 -0.35 -3.10 -1.46
N LEU A 10 0.79 -3.46 -0.87
CA LEU A 10 0.87 -3.90 0.52
C LEU A 10 0.57 -2.74 1.48
N LEU A 11 1.13 -1.55 1.23
CA LEU A 11 0.83 -0.35 2.01
C LEU A 11 -0.66 -0.01 1.96
N ARG A 12 -1.28 -0.10 0.77
CA ARG A 12 -2.72 0.12 0.59
C ARG A 12 -3.56 -0.84 1.44
N VAL A 13 -3.22 -2.13 1.48
CA VAL A 13 -3.94 -3.11 2.31
C VAL A 13 -3.85 -2.76 3.80
N LEU A 14 -2.67 -2.37 4.28
CA LEU A 14 -2.49 -1.93 5.66
C LEU A 14 -3.33 -0.68 5.97
N LEU A 15 -3.34 0.30 5.06
CA LEU A 15 -4.03 1.58 5.24
C LEU A 15 -5.56 1.51 5.07
N ILE A 16 -6.07 0.57 4.26
CA ILE A 16 -7.53 0.32 4.12
C ILE A 16 -8.11 -0.27 5.41
N SER A 17 -7.34 -1.08 6.13
CA SER A 17 -7.79 -1.73 7.37
C SER A 17 -6.75 -1.55 8.48
N PRO A 18 -6.53 -0.31 8.97
CA PRO A 18 -5.42 0.00 9.87
C PRO A 18 -5.53 -0.67 11.24
N LYS A 19 -6.77 -0.93 11.71
CA LYS A 19 -7.03 -1.63 12.99
C LYS A 19 -6.92 -3.15 12.87
N ARG A 20 -6.86 -3.69 11.64
CA ARG A 20 -6.81 -5.14 11.42
C ARG A 20 -5.39 -5.65 11.64
N LYS A 21 -5.28 -6.72 12.41
CA LYS A 21 -4.03 -7.47 12.56
C LYS A 21 -3.84 -8.43 11.39
N TRP A 22 -2.60 -8.58 10.94
CA TRP A 22 -2.25 -9.39 9.77
C TRP A 22 -1.21 -10.44 10.10
N THR A 23 -1.39 -11.66 9.56
CA THR A 23 -0.24 -12.55 9.37
C THR A 23 0.47 -12.14 8.08
N GLN A 24 1.78 -12.38 8.01
CA GLN A 24 2.56 -12.09 6.80
C GLN A 24 2.00 -12.82 5.56
N VAL A 25 1.53 -14.06 5.72
CA VAL A 25 0.91 -14.85 4.64
C VAL A 25 -0.38 -14.20 4.15
N LYS A 26 -1.28 -13.78 5.06
CA LYS A 26 -2.54 -13.15 4.69
C LYS A 26 -2.31 -11.80 4.01
N LEU A 27 -1.36 -11.01 4.52
CA LEU A 27 -0.99 -9.72 3.92
C LEU A 27 -0.40 -9.88 2.51
N SER A 28 0.45 -10.89 2.30
CA SER A 28 1.01 -11.24 0.99
C SER A 28 -0.10 -11.61 -0.01
N LYS A 29 -1.04 -12.46 0.40
CA LYS A 29 -2.18 -12.88 -0.44
C LYS A 29 -3.07 -11.70 -0.80
N GLU A 30 -3.50 -10.91 0.19
CA GLU A 30 -4.40 -9.77 -0.01
C GLU A 30 -3.79 -8.69 -0.92
N SER A 31 -2.52 -8.38 -0.72
CA SER A 31 -1.81 -7.38 -1.53
C SER A 31 -1.37 -7.89 -2.90
N LYS A 32 -1.50 -9.20 -3.16
CA LYS A 32 -0.96 -9.88 -4.34
C LYS A 32 0.54 -9.61 -4.53
N VAL A 33 1.28 -9.54 -3.42
CA VAL A 33 2.73 -9.32 -3.36
C VAL A 33 3.39 -10.61 -2.93
N SER A 34 4.53 -10.97 -3.53
CA SER A 34 5.24 -12.20 -3.15
C SER A 34 5.62 -12.20 -1.67
N ILE A 35 5.68 -13.38 -1.06
CA ILE A 35 5.99 -13.52 0.37
C ILE A 35 7.37 -12.94 0.73
N GLY A 36 8.35 -13.08 -0.17
CA GLY A 36 9.70 -12.52 0.00
C GLY A 36 9.72 -10.99 -0.04
N LEU A 37 8.98 -10.37 -0.96
CA LEU A 37 8.86 -8.91 -1.01
C LEU A 37 8.05 -8.37 0.17
N THR A 38 7.03 -9.13 0.61
CA THR A 38 6.24 -8.83 1.81
C THR A 38 7.13 -8.83 3.04
N ASN A 39 8.00 -9.85 3.22
CA ASN A 39 8.98 -9.91 4.31
C ASN A 39 9.87 -8.66 4.34
N ARG A 40 10.50 -8.33 3.20
CA ARG A 40 11.37 -7.16 3.09
C ARG A 40 10.64 -5.85 3.42
N ALA A 41 9.39 -5.71 2.97
CA ALA A 41 8.58 -4.53 3.23
C ALA A 41 8.21 -4.41 4.72
N ILE A 42 7.76 -5.50 5.35
CA ILE A 42 7.42 -5.55 6.77
C ILE A 42 8.66 -5.24 7.61
N LYS A 43 9.81 -5.89 7.36
CA LYS A 43 11.06 -5.59 8.06
C LYS A 43 11.42 -4.10 7.98
N LYS A 44 11.27 -3.49 6.80
CA LYS A 44 11.52 -2.07 6.62
C LYS A 44 10.51 -1.19 7.37
N LEU A 45 9.23 -1.55 7.37
CA LEU A 45 8.19 -0.82 8.11
C LEU A 45 8.40 -0.92 9.61
N TYR A 46 8.84 -2.08 10.10
CA TYR A 46 9.14 -2.31 11.51
C TYR A 46 10.34 -1.48 11.96
N ASN A 47 11.44 -1.50 11.20
CA ASN A 47 12.63 -0.68 11.49
C ASN A 47 12.34 0.84 11.44
N LEU A 48 11.29 1.25 10.75
CA LEU A 48 10.83 2.64 10.68
C LEU A 48 9.67 2.93 11.66
N GLU A 49 9.36 1.97 12.55
CA GLU A 49 8.33 2.06 13.59
C GLU A 49 6.90 2.29 13.09
N TYR A 50 6.62 1.97 11.82
CA TYR A 50 5.26 2.06 11.26
C TYR A 50 4.35 0.91 11.67
N ILE A 51 4.93 -0.25 12.01
CA ILE A 51 4.19 -1.43 12.43
C ILE A 51 4.73 -1.98 13.74
N ASP A 52 3.93 -2.79 14.41
CA ASP A 52 4.37 -3.64 15.52
C ASP A 52 4.02 -5.10 15.27
N TYR A 53 4.60 -5.96 16.10
CA TYR A 53 4.15 -7.33 16.28
C TYR A 53 3.46 -7.47 17.64
N ASP A 54 2.33 -8.18 17.67
CA ASP A 54 1.79 -8.65 18.95
C ASP A 54 2.46 -9.96 19.41
N GLU A 55 2.02 -10.48 20.55
CA GLU A 55 2.51 -11.73 21.15
C GLU A 55 2.42 -12.93 20.18
N ASP A 56 1.43 -12.93 19.29
CA ASP A 56 1.21 -13.95 18.25
C ASP A 56 2.03 -13.68 16.96
N LYS A 57 2.94 -12.70 16.97
CA LYS A 57 3.68 -12.21 15.79
C LYS A 57 2.77 -11.70 14.67
N LYS A 58 1.55 -11.26 14.98
CA LYS A 58 0.67 -10.59 14.02
C LYS A 58 1.07 -9.13 13.91
N ILE A 59 1.03 -8.64 12.68
CA ILE A 59 1.42 -7.30 12.31
C ILE A 59 0.26 -6.35 12.55
N SER A 60 0.50 -5.27 13.28
CA SER A 60 -0.44 -4.16 13.48
C SER A 60 0.17 -2.86 12.95
N LEU A 61 -0.67 -1.93 12.46
CA LEU A 61 -0.21 -0.63 11.98
C LEU A 61 -0.28 0.39 13.13
N LYS A 62 0.85 1.02 13.49
CA LYS A 62 0.94 1.96 14.63
C LYS A 62 0.36 3.33 14.31
N ASN A 63 0.82 3.94 13.22
CA ASN A 63 0.43 5.30 12.84
C ASN A 63 0.05 5.35 11.35
N PRO A 64 -1.22 5.08 11.02
CA PRO A 64 -1.70 5.08 9.65
C PRO A 64 -1.53 6.45 8.97
N THR A 65 -1.79 7.54 9.70
CA THR A 65 -1.70 8.91 9.18
C THR A 65 -0.29 9.26 8.75
N LYS A 66 0.70 9.03 9.63
CA LYS A 66 2.12 9.29 9.32
C LYS A 66 2.61 8.45 8.14
N LEU A 67 2.18 7.19 8.04
CA LEU A 67 2.52 6.34 6.88
C LEU A 67 1.90 6.89 5.58
N LEU A 68 0.67 7.39 5.65
CA LEU A 68 -0.02 7.98 4.51
C LEU A 68 0.63 9.29 4.06
N ASP A 69 1.03 10.16 5.00
CA ASP A 69 1.76 11.40 4.71
C ASP A 69 3.08 11.12 3.99
N LEU A 70 3.84 10.14 4.47
CA LEU A 70 5.08 9.72 3.83
C LEU A 70 4.88 9.09 2.46
N TRP A 71 3.77 8.36 2.28
CA TRP A 71 3.43 7.84 0.96
C TRP A 71 3.07 8.98 0.00
N ARG A 72 2.28 9.97 0.45
CA ARG A 72 1.95 11.17 -0.33
C ARG A 72 3.22 11.90 -0.80
N GLU A 73 4.19 12.12 0.08
CA GLU A 73 5.45 12.81 -0.27
C GLU A 73 6.29 12.10 -1.34
N LYS A 74 6.21 10.77 -1.41
CA LYS A 74 6.97 9.96 -2.38
C LYS A 74 6.13 9.56 -3.59
N TYR A 75 4.84 9.88 -3.60
CA TYR A 75 3.95 9.51 -4.68
C TYR A 75 4.22 10.35 -5.92
N THR A 76 4.29 9.70 -7.07
CA THR A 76 4.26 10.38 -8.37
C THR A 76 3.38 9.59 -9.32
N TYR A 77 2.43 10.27 -9.95
CA TYR A 77 1.53 9.67 -10.92
C TYR A 77 2.25 9.26 -12.21
N LEU A 78 3.46 9.78 -12.45
CA LEU A 78 4.28 9.47 -13.62
C LEU A 78 4.64 7.97 -13.73
N ASN A 79 4.58 7.24 -12.62
CA ASN A 79 4.80 5.79 -12.59
C ASN A 79 3.56 4.97 -13.00
N ASN A 80 2.42 5.63 -13.21
CA ASN A 80 1.18 4.97 -13.62
C ASN A 80 1.16 4.82 -15.14
N LYS A 81 0.48 3.78 -15.63
CA LYS A 81 0.17 3.66 -17.06
C LYS A 81 -0.93 4.67 -17.37
N VAL A 82 -0.64 5.68 -18.18
CA VAL A 82 -1.65 6.58 -18.73
C VAL A 82 -2.29 5.88 -19.92
N VAL A 83 -3.63 5.82 -19.93
CA VAL A 83 -4.41 5.22 -21.01
C VAL A 83 -5.42 6.27 -21.47
N GLY A 84 -5.35 6.64 -22.75
CA GLY A 84 -6.35 7.51 -23.36
C GLY A 84 -7.59 6.70 -23.72
N TYR A 85 -8.76 7.28 -23.47
CA TYR A 85 -10.06 6.75 -23.86
C TYR A 85 -10.75 7.77 -24.76
N TYR A 86 -11.59 7.29 -25.67
CA TYR A 86 -12.40 8.13 -26.55
C TYR A 86 -13.88 7.85 -26.27
N SER A 87 -14.71 8.87 -26.39
CA SER A 87 -16.17 8.75 -26.36
C SER A 87 -16.73 9.37 -27.64
N ALA A 88 -17.83 8.81 -28.15
CA ALA A 88 -18.61 9.41 -29.22
C ALA A 88 -19.44 10.61 -28.73
N LEU A 89 -19.59 10.75 -27.40
CA LEU A 89 -20.24 11.89 -26.79
C LEU A 89 -19.37 13.14 -26.95
N SER A 90 -20.00 14.20 -27.44
CA SER A 90 -19.39 15.52 -27.47
C SER A 90 -19.19 16.05 -26.05
N LYS A 91 -18.28 17.00 -25.89
CA LYS A 91 -17.94 17.58 -24.58
C LYS A 91 -19.16 18.17 -23.85
N VAL A 92 -20.19 18.60 -24.61
CA VAL A 92 -21.44 19.20 -24.11
C VAL A 92 -22.33 18.17 -23.39
N GLU A 93 -22.20 16.88 -23.69
CA GLU A 93 -23.02 15.82 -23.09
C GLU A 93 -22.43 15.28 -21.77
N PHE A 94 -21.24 15.75 -21.38
CA PHE A 94 -20.54 15.35 -20.15
C PHE A 94 -20.59 16.41 -19.03
N GLU A 95 -20.99 17.65 -19.33
CA GLU A 95 -21.25 18.74 -18.37
C GLU A 95 -22.73 18.75 -17.96
#